data_AF-A0A212CJA7-F1
#
_entry.id   AF-A0A212CJA7-F1
#
_cell.length_a   1.000
_cell.length_b   1.000
_cell.length_c   1.000
_cell.angle_alpha   90.00
_cell.angle_beta   90.00
_cell.angle_gamma   90.00
#
_symmetry.space_group_name_H-M   'P 1'
#
loop_
_entity.id
_entity.type
_entity.pdbx_description
1 polymer ?
#
loop_
_entity_poly.entity_id
_entity_poly.type
_entity_poly.pdbx_seq_one_letter_code
_entity_poly.pdbx_strand_id
1 'polypeptide(L)'
;MLHIFLFSYRAEHHEVLAEYKEGVGKFIGMPESLLYCSLHDPVSPCPAGYVTNKSVSVWGVGGRVEMTASKFMAIQQALQPDWFQCLSDGEATCDEATSIKRARKSVLQKSSIIGVIEGGDVTEERLRSARETAKRPVGGFLLDGFQGNPATLETRLHLLLICGVSRPDEVLECIERGVDLFESFFPYQVTERGCALTFSFDYQPNPEETLLQQDGTQEEIKYVDQTKKSKTTSCDREMTSFEINLKEKKYQEDFSPLVRGCSCYCCKNHTRAYVHHLLVTNELLAGVLLMMHNFEHYFGFFHSIREALKSDRLAQLKELIRQQAS
;
A
#
# COMPACT_ATOMS: atom_id res chain seq x y z
N MET A 1 -4.34 -14.23 4.70
CA MET A 1 -4.26 -12.80 4.33
C MET A 1 -3.70 -12.07 5.53
N LEU A 2 -2.69 -11.23 5.35
CA LEU A 2 -2.15 -10.39 6.43
C LEU A 2 -3.02 -9.13 6.52
N HIS A 3 -3.56 -8.84 7.70
CA HIS A 3 -4.36 -7.64 7.91
C HIS A 3 -3.49 -6.53 8.52
N ILE A 4 -3.51 -5.35 7.90
CA ILE A 4 -2.77 -4.18 8.37
C ILE A 4 -3.67 -3.38 9.31
N PHE A 5 -3.20 -3.10 10.51
CA PHE A 5 -3.84 -2.22 11.47
C PHE A 5 -2.96 -1.01 11.74
N LEU A 6 -3.61 0.15 11.76
CA LEU A 6 -2.95 1.44 11.88
C LEU A 6 -2.78 1.78 13.37
N PHE A 7 -1.52 1.88 13.82
CA PHE A 7 -1.20 2.20 15.22
C PHE A 7 -1.76 3.56 15.64
N SER A 8 -1.71 4.56 14.76
CA SER A 8 -2.15 5.93 15.01
C SER A 8 -3.57 6.04 15.58
N TYR A 9 -4.54 5.32 15.00
CA TYR A 9 -5.93 5.30 15.46
C TYR A 9 -6.13 4.46 16.73
N ARG A 10 -5.26 3.48 16.99
CA ARG A 10 -5.38 2.57 18.14
C ARG A 10 -4.67 3.11 19.38
N ALA A 11 -3.67 3.98 19.21
CA ALA A 11 -2.98 4.64 20.30
C ALA A 11 -3.93 5.44 21.21
N GLU A 12 -5.00 6.01 20.63
CA GLU A 12 -6.05 6.72 21.38
C GLU A 12 -6.87 5.79 22.28
N HIS A 13 -7.00 4.52 21.90
CA HIS A 13 -7.85 3.53 22.57
C HIS A 13 -7.05 2.54 23.42
N HIS A 14 -5.78 2.83 23.71
CA HIS A 14 -4.88 1.86 24.33
C HIS A 14 -5.32 1.44 25.75
N GLU A 15 -5.96 2.32 26.52
CA GLU A 15 -6.47 1.99 27.86
C GLU A 15 -7.55 0.90 27.80
N VAL A 16 -8.45 0.98 26.83
CA VAL A 16 -9.52 -0.01 26.62
C VAL A 16 -8.92 -1.37 26.27
N LEU A 17 -7.96 -1.40 25.35
CA LEU A 17 -7.30 -2.64 24.94
C LEU A 17 -6.40 -3.22 26.04
N ALA A 18 -5.78 -2.36 26.84
CA ALA A 18 -4.99 -2.76 28.00
C ALA A 18 -5.86 -3.39 29.10
N GLU A 19 -7.09 -2.92 29.30
CA GLU A 19 -8.03 -3.54 30.22
C GLU A 19 -8.61 -4.85 29.65
N TYR A 20 -8.85 -4.90 28.33
CA TYR A 20 -9.36 -6.09 27.63
C TYR A 20 -8.38 -7.27 27.65
N LYS A 21 -7.05 -7.02 27.60
CA LYS A 21 -5.95 -8.00 27.80
C LYS A 21 -5.82 -9.13 26.78
N GLU A 22 -6.83 -9.37 25.95
CA GLU A 22 -6.86 -10.48 25.00
C GLU A 22 -6.37 -10.10 23.58
N GLY A 23 -5.88 -8.88 23.40
CA GLY A 23 -5.33 -8.41 22.12
C GLY A 23 -6.41 -7.95 21.12
N VAL A 24 -5.97 -7.25 20.08
CA VAL A 24 -6.87 -6.61 19.12
C VAL A 24 -7.61 -7.61 18.22
N GLY A 25 -6.99 -8.74 17.88
CA GLY A 25 -7.63 -9.78 17.05
C GLY A 25 -8.90 -10.33 17.70
N LYS A 26 -8.84 -10.68 18.98
CA LYS A 26 -10.02 -11.10 19.75
C LYS A 26 -11.01 -9.97 19.97
N PHE A 27 -10.52 -8.74 20.20
CA PHE A 27 -11.37 -7.57 20.40
C PHE A 27 -12.30 -7.31 19.20
N ILE A 28 -11.82 -7.52 17.97
CA ILE A 28 -12.61 -7.38 16.74
C ILE A 28 -13.34 -8.67 16.31
N GLY A 29 -13.29 -9.73 17.12
CA GLY A 29 -13.94 -11.01 16.80
C GLY A 29 -13.21 -11.85 15.75
N MET A 30 -11.92 -11.59 15.49
CA MET A 30 -11.08 -12.31 14.52
C MET A 30 -9.78 -12.83 15.15
N PRO A 31 -9.84 -13.82 16.06
CA PRO A 31 -8.68 -14.30 16.81
C PRO A 31 -7.60 -15.00 15.96
N GLU A 32 -7.98 -15.60 14.83
CA GLU A 32 -7.08 -16.37 13.97
C GLU A 32 -6.45 -15.52 12.84
N SER A 33 -6.76 -14.22 12.79
CA SER A 33 -6.22 -13.31 11.79
C SER A 33 -4.77 -12.95 12.10
N LEU A 34 -3.92 -12.93 11.07
CA LEU A 34 -2.57 -12.39 11.15
C LEU A 34 -2.59 -10.86 11.06
N LEU A 35 -1.94 -10.19 12.00
CA LEU A 35 -1.99 -8.74 12.18
C LEU A 35 -0.62 -8.10 12.06
N TYR A 36 -0.48 -7.14 11.13
CA TYR A 36 0.67 -6.24 11.06
C TYR A 36 0.27 -4.84 11.54
N CYS A 37 1.03 -4.28 12.48
CA CYS A 37 0.80 -2.94 13.03
C CYS A 37 1.79 -1.94 12.43
N SER A 38 1.33 -1.12 11.47
CA SER A 38 2.10 0.02 10.94
C SER A 38 1.99 1.23 11.85
N LEU A 39 3.01 2.10 11.85
CA LEU A 39 3.06 3.27 12.74
C LEU A 39 2.07 4.36 12.31
N HIS A 40 2.01 4.64 11.01
CA HIS A 40 1.20 5.70 10.41
C HIS A 40 0.15 5.13 9.44
N ASP A 41 -0.90 5.91 9.22
CA ASP A 41 -1.86 5.68 8.16
C ASP A 41 -1.31 6.23 6.83
N PRO A 42 -1.07 5.41 5.80
CA PRO A 42 -0.59 5.89 4.51
C PRO A 42 -1.61 6.78 3.79
N VAL A 43 -2.91 6.71 4.15
CA VAL A 43 -3.96 7.54 3.55
C VAL A 43 -4.02 8.94 4.18
N SER A 44 -3.67 9.04 5.46
CA SER A 44 -3.85 10.26 6.26
C SER A 44 -2.48 10.82 6.66
N PRO A 45 -1.87 11.67 5.81
CA PRO A 45 -0.54 12.21 6.09
C PRO A 45 -0.54 12.99 7.40
N CYS A 46 0.46 12.72 8.23
CA CYS A 46 0.65 13.41 9.50
C CYS A 46 1.46 14.70 9.29
N PRO A 47 1.21 15.76 10.07
CA PRO A 47 2.09 16.93 10.08
C PRO A 47 3.52 16.54 10.47
N ALA A 48 4.50 17.02 9.69
CA ALA A 48 5.92 16.82 9.98
C ALA A 48 6.43 17.76 11.10
N GLY A 49 7.60 17.47 11.65
CA GLY A 49 8.30 18.28 12.65
C GLY A 49 8.05 17.86 14.09
N TYR A 50 7.57 16.64 14.33
CA TYR A 50 7.19 16.16 15.66
C TYR A 50 7.92 14.87 16.09
N VAL A 51 9.01 14.56 15.40
CA VAL A 51 9.96 13.52 15.78
C VAL A 51 11.12 14.13 16.56
N THR A 52 11.50 13.48 17.66
CA THR A 52 12.65 13.85 18.48
C THR A 52 13.43 12.60 18.87
N ASN A 53 14.65 12.79 19.40
CA ASN A 53 15.47 11.70 19.97
C ASN A 53 14.81 10.94 21.15
N LYS A 54 13.66 11.40 21.65
CA LYS A 54 12.93 10.81 22.79
C LYS A 54 11.54 10.29 22.42
N SER A 55 10.92 10.85 21.40
CA SER A 55 9.52 10.58 21.07
C SER A 55 9.22 10.76 19.59
N VAL A 56 8.23 10.01 19.12
CA VAL A 56 7.60 10.16 17.81
C VAL A 56 6.12 10.48 18.05
N SER A 57 5.51 11.32 17.23
CA SER A 57 4.09 11.63 17.36
C SER A 57 3.27 10.91 16.30
N VAL A 58 2.07 10.45 16.67
CA VAL A 58 1.07 9.91 15.73
C VAL A 58 -0.21 10.72 15.87
N TRP A 59 -1.05 10.73 14.83
CA TRP A 59 -2.32 11.44 14.81
C TRP A 59 -3.46 10.48 14.55
N GLY A 60 -4.42 10.42 15.47
CA GLY A 60 -5.69 9.75 15.26
C GLY A 60 -6.83 10.76 15.13
N VAL A 61 -8.06 10.31 15.38
CA VAL A 61 -9.26 11.15 15.27
C VAL A 61 -9.31 12.20 16.38
N GLY A 62 -8.83 11.86 17.57
CA GLY A 62 -8.73 12.74 18.74
C GLY A 62 -7.53 13.71 18.69
N GLY A 63 -6.65 13.57 17.69
CA GLY A 63 -5.53 14.47 17.44
C GLY A 63 -4.17 13.86 17.77
N ARG A 64 -3.22 14.70 18.20
CA ARG A 64 -1.83 14.30 18.38
C ARG A 64 -1.64 13.44 19.63
N VAL A 65 -0.95 12.32 19.48
CA VAL A 65 -0.49 11.46 20.57
C VAL A 65 1.03 11.32 20.52
N GLU A 66 1.71 11.88 21.51
CA GLU A 66 3.17 11.73 21.65
C GLU A 66 3.52 10.34 22.23
N MET A 67 4.42 9.62 21.55
CA MET A 67 4.88 8.27 21.86
C MET A 67 6.35 8.28 22.27
N THR A 68 6.63 7.99 23.54
CA THR A 68 7.96 7.53 23.96
C THR A 68 8.11 6.04 23.65
N ALA A 69 9.34 5.54 23.58
CA ALA A 69 9.60 4.11 23.35
C ALA A 69 8.89 3.20 24.38
N SER A 70 8.81 3.61 25.66
CA SER A 70 8.11 2.83 26.70
C SER A 70 6.60 2.83 26.51
N LYS A 71 6.02 3.98 26.15
CA LYS A 71 4.58 4.09 25.87
C LYS A 71 4.21 3.29 24.63
N PHE A 72 5.01 3.39 23.56
CA PHE A 72 4.87 2.60 22.35
C PHE A 72 4.84 1.09 22.67
N MET A 73 5.82 0.58 23.43
CA MET A 73 5.85 -0.83 23.79
C MET A 73 4.70 -1.26 24.69
N ALA A 74 4.24 -0.41 25.61
CA ALA A 74 3.05 -0.70 26.43
C ALA A 74 1.79 -0.84 25.55
N ILE A 75 1.64 -0.02 24.53
CA ILE A 75 0.54 -0.13 23.57
C ILE A 75 0.68 -1.42 22.75
N GLN A 76 1.87 -1.74 22.24
CA GLN A 76 2.09 -3.00 21.52
C GLN A 76 1.75 -4.23 22.38
N GLN A 77 2.00 -4.17 23.69
CA GLN A 77 1.61 -5.22 24.63
C GLN A 77 0.09 -5.36 24.79
N ALA A 78 -0.65 -4.26 24.73
CA ALA A 78 -2.11 -4.29 24.72
C ALA A 78 -2.67 -4.80 23.38
N LEU A 79 -2.06 -4.39 22.27
CA LEU A 79 -2.49 -4.77 20.92
C LEU A 79 -2.22 -6.24 20.59
N GLN A 80 -1.06 -6.76 21.00
CA GLN A 80 -0.57 -8.11 20.71
C GLN A 80 -0.62 -8.47 19.21
N PRO A 81 -0.05 -7.65 18.30
CA PRO A 81 -0.02 -7.99 16.88
C PRO A 81 0.99 -9.11 16.62
N ASP A 82 0.84 -9.83 15.50
CA ASP A 82 1.86 -10.78 15.06
C ASP A 82 3.12 -10.05 14.65
N TRP A 83 3.00 -9.00 13.83
CA TRP A 83 4.11 -8.15 13.39
C TRP A 83 3.85 -6.69 13.76
N PHE A 84 4.88 -5.93 14.13
CA PHE A 84 4.76 -4.49 14.31
C PHE A 84 5.98 -3.72 13.79
N GLN A 85 5.74 -2.61 13.13
CA GLN A 85 6.76 -1.65 12.73
C GLN A 85 7.47 -1.11 13.98
N CYS A 86 8.80 -1.12 14.00
CA CYS A 86 9.55 -0.44 15.06
C CYS A 86 9.26 1.06 15.04
N LEU A 87 9.18 1.69 16.22
CA LEU A 87 9.14 3.15 16.30
C LEU A 87 10.35 3.74 15.56
N SER A 88 10.10 4.55 14.53
CA SER A 88 11.11 5.04 13.58
C SER A 88 10.93 6.53 13.30
N ASP A 89 11.94 7.11 12.64
CA ASP A 89 11.97 8.51 12.24
C ASP A 89 11.94 8.59 10.72
N GLY A 90 10.73 8.51 10.17
CA GLY A 90 10.47 8.58 8.73
C GLY A 90 10.46 10.02 8.18
N GLU A 91 10.66 11.04 9.02
CA GLU A 91 10.68 12.46 8.62
C GLU A 91 12.08 12.96 8.24
N ALA A 92 13.10 12.13 8.39
CA ALA A 92 14.49 12.50 8.17
C ALA A 92 14.82 12.79 6.69
N THR A 93 14.47 13.98 6.19
CA THR A 93 15.27 14.67 5.19
C THR A 93 16.48 15.25 5.89
N CYS A 94 17.60 14.51 5.83
CA CYS A 94 18.94 14.96 6.20
C CYS A 94 19.01 15.87 7.45
N ASP A 95 18.97 15.30 8.65
CA ASP A 95 19.88 15.66 9.75
C ASP A 95 19.80 14.64 10.91
N GLU A 96 20.96 14.13 11.31
CA GLU A 96 21.30 13.31 12.49
C GLU A 96 20.46 12.05 12.84
N ALA A 97 20.84 10.92 12.23
CA ALA A 97 20.36 9.58 12.59
C ALA A 97 20.70 9.18 14.05
N THR A 98 19.70 9.27 14.94
CA THR A 98 19.85 8.80 16.33
C THR A 98 18.63 8.03 16.85
N SER A 99 18.36 6.81 16.36
CA SER A 99 17.33 5.97 17.02
C SER A 99 17.40 4.47 16.71
N ILE A 100 18.34 3.72 17.31
CA ILE A 100 18.27 2.22 17.29
C ILE A 100 18.58 1.58 18.66
N LYS A 101 19.02 2.31 19.70
CA LYS A 101 19.49 1.70 20.96
C LYS A 101 18.40 1.27 21.97
N ARG A 102 17.10 1.47 21.71
CA ARG A 102 16.07 1.47 22.77
C ARG A 102 14.92 0.45 22.67
N ALA A 103 15.09 -0.67 21.97
CA ALA A 103 14.06 -1.73 21.85
C ALA A 103 14.35 -3.04 22.62
N ARG A 104 15.36 -3.07 23.51
CA ARG A 104 15.86 -4.33 24.11
C ARG A 104 15.13 -4.88 25.34
N LYS A 105 14.24 -4.12 26.01
CA LYS A 105 13.83 -4.46 27.39
C LYS A 105 12.41 -5.02 27.57
N SER A 106 11.61 -5.16 26.51
CA SER A 106 10.26 -5.71 26.59
C SER A 106 9.97 -6.57 25.36
N VAL A 107 10.52 -7.78 25.33
CA VAL A 107 10.28 -8.71 24.21
C VAL A 107 8.87 -9.26 24.34
N LEU A 108 7.97 -8.89 23.42
CA LEU A 108 6.72 -9.59 23.20
C LEU A 108 7.06 -10.96 22.61
N GLN A 109 6.96 -12.02 23.42
CA GLN A 109 7.49 -13.35 23.06
C GLN A 109 6.91 -13.95 21.77
N LYS A 110 5.70 -13.55 21.37
CA LYS A 110 5.00 -14.08 20.19
C LYS A 110 4.95 -13.11 19.00
N SER A 111 5.40 -11.87 19.19
CA SER A 111 5.34 -10.83 18.15
C SER A 111 6.72 -10.63 17.52
N SER A 112 6.75 -10.44 16.21
CA SER A 112 7.96 -10.09 15.47
C SER A 112 8.03 -8.58 15.24
N ILE A 113 9.19 -8.00 15.52
CA ILE A 113 9.46 -6.60 15.21
C ILE A 113 9.97 -6.47 13.77
N ILE A 114 9.41 -5.53 13.01
CA ILE A 114 9.87 -5.16 11.67
C ILE A 114 10.82 -3.97 11.82
N GLY A 115 12.07 -4.15 11.36
CA GLY A 115 13.09 -3.11 11.41
C GLY A 115 12.87 -2.10 10.29
N VAL A 116 13.00 -0.81 10.57
CA VAL A 116 12.77 0.23 9.56
C VAL A 116 14.09 0.71 8.98
N ILE A 117 14.16 0.81 7.65
CA ILE A 117 15.31 1.31 6.91
C ILE A 117 15.05 2.76 6.54
N GLU A 118 15.65 3.66 7.31
CA GLU A 118 15.65 5.11 7.04
C GLU A 118 16.88 5.53 6.21
N GLY A 119 17.07 6.84 6.03
CA GLY A 119 18.24 7.44 5.37
C GLY A 119 17.89 8.45 4.27
N GLY A 120 16.60 8.70 4.04
CA GLY A 120 16.11 9.65 3.03
C GLY A 120 16.67 9.35 1.64
N ASP A 121 17.03 10.41 0.91
CA ASP A 121 17.62 10.32 -0.44
C ASP A 121 19.14 10.09 -0.43
N VAL A 122 19.76 9.90 0.74
CA VAL A 122 21.22 9.76 0.87
C VAL A 122 21.59 8.28 0.83
N THR A 123 22.17 7.84 -0.29
CA THR A 123 22.50 6.42 -0.54
C THR A 123 23.41 5.81 0.53
N GLU A 124 24.43 6.53 0.99
CA GLU A 124 25.35 6.04 2.02
C GLU A 124 24.63 5.79 3.36
N GLU A 125 23.70 6.68 3.71
CA GLU A 125 22.90 6.59 4.93
C GLU A 125 21.87 5.46 4.86
N ARG A 126 21.24 5.27 3.70
CA ARG A 126 20.37 4.11 3.42
C ARG A 126 21.12 2.79 3.61
N LEU A 127 22.32 2.67 3.03
CA LEU A 127 23.15 1.46 3.17
C LEU A 127 23.61 1.26 4.61
N ARG A 128 23.97 2.33 5.33
CA ARG A 128 24.32 2.28 6.75
C ARG A 128 23.15 1.79 7.59
N SER A 129 21.97 2.38 7.39
CA SER A 129 20.71 2.01 8.04
C SER A 129 20.39 0.53 7.81
N ALA A 130 20.42 0.07 6.56
CA ALA A 130 20.20 -1.33 6.19
C ALA A 130 21.17 -2.30 6.88
N ARG A 131 22.49 -2.02 6.80
CA ARG A 131 23.53 -2.86 7.41
C ARG A 131 23.41 -2.90 8.93
N GLU A 132 23.07 -1.79 9.56
CA GLU A 132 22.89 -1.72 10.99
C GLU A 132 21.62 -2.48 11.40
N THR A 133 20.46 -2.19 10.80
CA THR A 133 19.20 -2.86 11.14
C THR A 133 19.30 -4.38 10.94
N ALA A 134 20.00 -4.86 9.91
CA ALA A 134 20.22 -6.28 9.67
C ALA A 134 21.07 -7.00 10.74
N LYS A 135 21.86 -6.26 11.56
CA LYS A 135 22.57 -6.85 12.71
C LYS A 135 21.64 -7.13 13.90
N ARG A 136 20.39 -6.67 13.87
CA ARG A 136 19.41 -6.88 14.95
C ARG A 136 18.52 -8.07 14.60
N PRO A 137 17.99 -8.80 15.60
CA PRO A 137 17.09 -9.94 15.38
C PRO A 137 15.68 -9.45 15.03
N VAL A 138 15.51 -8.81 13.87
CA VAL A 138 14.21 -8.37 13.34
C VAL A 138 13.60 -9.47 12.46
N GLY A 139 12.27 -9.51 12.38
CA GLY A 139 11.54 -10.50 11.57
C GLY A 139 11.47 -10.17 10.08
N GLY A 140 11.73 -8.90 9.72
CA GLY A 140 11.73 -8.38 8.36
C GLY A 140 12.11 -6.91 8.35
N PHE A 141 12.08 -6.30 7.16
CA PHE A 141 12.49 -4.91 6.97
C PHE A 141 11.38 -4.09 6.31
N LEU A 142 11.16 -2.88 6.80
CA LEU A 142 10.30 -1.88 6.18
C LEU A 142 11.16 -0.81 5.52
N LEU A 143 10.92 -0.55 4.24
CA LEU A 143 11.46 0.58 3.51
C LEU A 143 10.57 1.80 3.74
N ASP A 144 11.05 2.76 4.51
CA ASP A 144 10.34 4.01 4.78
C ASP A 144 10.90 5.17 3.94
N GLY A 145 10.10 6.21 3.69
CA GLY A 145 10.56 7.41 2.97
C GLY A 145 10.89 7.21 1.49
N PHE A 146 10.27 6.24 0.79
CA PHE A 146 10.39 6.06 -0.68
C PHE A 146 9.20 6.60 -1.48
N GLN A 147 8.32 7.35 -0.81
CA GLN A 147 7.08 7.87 -1.38
C GLN A 147 7.42 8.78 -2.59
N GLY A 148 7.16 8.30 -3.81
CA GLY A 148 7.30 9.08 -5.06
C GLY A 148 8.62 8.92 -5.84
N ASN A 149 9.62 8.16 -5.38
CA ASN A 149 10.81 7.85 -6.20
C ASN A 149 11.46 6.49 -5.85
N PRO A 150 11.09 5.40 -6.55
CA PRO A 150 11.62 4.06 -6.28
C PRO A 150 13.05 3.82 -6.82
N ALA A 151 13.74 4.84 -7.34
CA ALA A 151 14.97 4.67 -8.13
C ALA A 151 16.22 4.16 -7.37
N THR A 152 16.22 4.06 -6.05
CA THR A 152 17.46 3.85 -5.24
C THR A 152 17.52 2.55 -4.44
N LEU A 153 16.84 1.49 -4.88
CA LEU A 153 16.82 0.21 -4.15
C LEU A 153 17.83 -0.81 -4.70
N GLU A 154 19.00 -0.95 -4.06
CA GLU A 154 20.01 -1.98 -4.40
C GLU A 154 20.30 -2.99 -3.26
N THR A 155 19.43 -3.09 -2.24
CA THR A 155 19.74 -3.94 -1.07
C THR A 155 18.96 -5.25 -1.08
N ARG A 156 19.67 -6.39 -1.17
CA ARG A 156 19.07 -7.74 -1.04
C ARG A 156 18.90 -8.10 0.44
N LEU A 157 17.74 -7.79 1.02
CA LEU A 157 17.34 -8.19 2.38
C LEU A 157 16.24 -9.26 2.31
N HIS A 158 16.08 -10.05 3.37
CA HIS A 158 14.98 -11.02 3.48
C HIS A 158 13.71 -10.35 4.01
N LEU A 159 12.58 -10.57 3.33
CA LEU A 159 11.24 -10.05 3.64
C LEU A 159 11.18 -8.52 3.73
N LEU A 160 10.96 -7.91 2.57
CA LEU A 160 10.98 -6.47 2.38
C LEU A 160 9.57 -5.90 2.20
N LEU A 161 9.11 -5.14 3.18
CA LEU A 161 7.87 -4.38 3.16
C LEU A 161 8.17 -2.96 2.66
N ILE A 162 7.22 -2.34 1.97
CA ILE A 162 7.26 -0.89 1.67
C ILE A 162 5.97 -0.23 2.14
N CYS A 163 6.08 0.95 2.74
CA CYS A 163 4.94 1.79 3.11
C CYS A 163 4.72 2.91 2.08
N GLY A 164 3.47 3.33 1.92
CA GLY A 164 3.12 4.47 1.08
C GLY A 164 3.21 4.23 -0.44
N VAL A 165 3.39 2.97 -0.89
CA VAL A 165 3.38 2.58 -2.31
C VAL A 165 2.27 1.56 -2.54
N SER A 166 1.28 1.92 -3.36
CA SER A 166 0.09 1.10 -3.61
C SER A 166 -0.51 1.27 -5.01
N ARG A 167 0.00 2.17 -5.85
CA ARG A 167 -0.49 2.30 -7.23
C ARG A 167 0.09 1.17 -8.11
N PRO A 168 -0.67 0.56 -9.03
CA PRO A 168 -0.23 -0.64 -9.76
C PRO A 168 1.12 -0.53 -10.49
N ASP A 169 1.39 0.62 -11.12
CA ASP A 169 2.66 0.91 -11.80
C ASP A 169 3.84 1.01 -10.83
N GLU A 170 3.68 1.70 -9.70
CA GLU A 170 4.72 1.83 -8.68
C GLU A 170 5.03 0.49 -8.00
N VAL A 171 3.98 -0.32 -7.74
CA VAL A 171 4.11 -1.67 -7.19
C VAL A 171 5.02 -2.52 -8.07
N LEU A 172 4.80 -2.52 -9.40
CA LEU A 172 5.61 -3.31 -10.33
C LEU A 172 7.08 -2.87 -10.35
N GLU A 173 7.35 -1.56 -10.31
CA GLU A 173 8.71 -1.03 -10.21
C GLU A 173 9.42 -1.50 -8.93
N CYS A 174 8.71 -1.52 -7.80
CA CYS A 174 9.25 -1.99 -6.53
C CYS A 174 9.47 -3.51 -6.50
N ILE A 175 8.60 -4.30 -7.14
CA ILE A 175 8.74 -5.76 -7.24
C ILE A 175 10.00 -6.13 -8.02
N GLU A 176 10.28 -5.46 -9.15
CA GLU A 176 11.52 -5.69 -9.92
C GLU A 176 12.78 -5.39 -9.10
N ARG A 177 12.66 -4.54 -8.09
CA ARG A 177 13.73 -4.17 -7.17
C ARG A 177 13.80 -5.07 -5.92
N GLY A 178 12.92 -6.07 -5.80
CA GLY A 178 12.94 -7.06 -4.73
C GLY A 178 12.11 -6.71 -3.49
N VAL A 179 11.10 -5.85 -3.62
CA VAL A 179 10.10 -5.63 -2.57
C VAL A 179 9.05 -6.75 -2.60
N ASP A 180 8.74 -7.32 -1.43
CA ASP A 180 7.87 -8.50 -1.30
C ASP A 180 6.42 -8.16 -0.92
N LEU A 181 6.24 -7.14 -0.07
CA LEU A 181 4.95 -6.83 0.56
C LEU A 181 4.61 -5.35 0.45
N PHE A 182 3.34 -5.09 0.13
CA PHE A 182 2.79 -3.76 -0.13
C PHE A 182 1.52 -3.53 0.67
N GLU A 183 1.26 -2.26 1.00
CA GLU A 183 -0.01 -1.84 1.55
C GLU A 183 -1.06 -1.76 0.43
N SER A 184 -2.32 -2.08 0.74
CA SER A 184 -3.44 -2.07 -0.22
C SER A 184 -4.39 -0.89 0.04
N PHE A 185 -3.85 0.31 0.25
CA PHE A 185 -4.66 1.51 0.50
C PHE A 185 -5.18 2.16 -0.78
N PHE A 186 -4.57 1.91 -1.95
CA PHE A 186 -5.04 2.44 -3.23
C PHE A 186 -6.51 2.08 -3.55
N PRO A 187 -6.96 0.81 -3.47
CA PRO A 187 -8.38 0.47 -3.69
C PRO A 187 -9.33 1.13 -2.68
N TYR A 188 -8.88 1.40 -1.46
CA TYR A 188 -9.63 2.19 -0.48
C TYR A 188 -9.78 3.64 -0.96
N GLN A 189 -8.68 4.29 -1.36
CA GLN A 189 -8.71 5.67 -1.88
C GLN A 189 -9.62 5.81 -3.11
N VAL A 190 -9.59 4.82 -4.02
CA VAL A 190 -10.49 4.73 -5.20
C VAL A 190 -11.95 4.70 -4.77
N THR A 191 -12.26 3.92 -3.74
CA THR A 191 -13.62 3.80 -3.19
C THR A 191 -14.10 5.11 -2.58
N GLU A 192 -13.28 5.77 -1.78
CA GLU A 192 -13.64 7.03 -1.09
C GLU A 192 -13.99 8.16 -2.06
N ARG A 193 -13.40 8.18 -3.26
CA ARG A 193 -13.76 9.14 -4.31
C ARG A 193 -14.95 8.72 -5.17
N GLY A 194 -15.53 7.54 -4.93
CA GLY A 194 -16.69 7.00 -5.67
C GLY A 194 -16.32 6.43 -7.04
N CYS A 195 -15.10 5.92 -7.17
CA CYS A 195 -14.58 5.34 -8.41
C CYS A 195 -14.47 3.81 -8.29
N ALA A 196 -14.36 3.15 -9.44
CA ALA A 196 -14.12 1.71 -9.54
C ALA A 196 -12.87 1.42 -10.37
N LEU A 197 -11.99 0.55 -9.87
CA LEU A 197 -10.85 0.04 -10.62
C LEU A 197 -11.34 -0.76 -11.84
N THR A 198 -10.75 -0.50 -13.01
CA THR A 198 -11.15 -1.16 -14.27
C THR A 198 -9.98 -1.52 -15.18
N PHE A 199 -8.76 -1.17 -14.81
CA PHE A 199 -7.56 -1.54 -15.57
C PHE A 199 -7.45 -3.05 -15.77
N SER A 200 -7.02 -3.45 -16.95
CA SER A 200 -6.71 -4.84 -17.28
C SER A 200 -5.35 -5.24 -16.72
N PHE A 201 -5.29 -6.46 -16.21
CA PHE A 201 -4.06 -7.15 -15.84
C PHE A 201 -3.98 -8.52 -16.54
N ASP A 202 -4.71 -8.69 -17.64
CA ASP A 202 -4.61 -9.84 -18.53
C ASP A 202 -3.57 -9.55 -19.62
N TYR A 203 -2.36 -10.09 -19.42
CA TYR A 203 -1.19 -9.91 -20.27
C TYR A 203 -1.00 -11.06 -21.27
N GLN A 204 -1.93 -12.01 -21.33
CA GLN A 204 -1.85 -13.07 -22.31
C GLN A 204 -2.10 -12.47 -23.71
N PRO A 205 -1.22 -12.70 -24.68
CA PRO A 205 -1.46 -12.22 -26.04
C PRO A 205 -2.70 -12.90 -26.60
N ASN A 206 -3.60 -12.12 -27.22
CA ASN A 206 -4.70 -12.68 -27.98
C ASN A 206 -4.10 -13.55 -29.11
N PRO A 207 -4.48 -14.84 -29.22
CA PRO A 207 -4.01 -15.70 -30.30
C PRO A 207 -4.23 -15.08 -31.70
N GLU A 208 -5.30 -14.29 -31.87
CA GLU A 208 -5.63 -13.63 -33.13
C GLU A 208 -4.72 -12.43 -33.44
N GLU A 209 -4.26 -11.67 -32.44
CA GLU A 209 -3.32 -10.55 -32.64
C GLU A 209 -1.89 -11.02 -32.92
N THR A 210 -1.52 -12.18 -32.38
CA THR A 210 -0.21 -12.80 -32.61
C THR A 210 -0.06 -13.25 -34.07
N LEU A 211 -1.17 -13.60 -34.74
CA LEU A 211 -1.19 -13.99 -36.15
C LEU A 211 -1.06 -12.76 -37.09
N LEU A 212 -1.59 -11.60 -36.70
CA LEU A 212 -1.52 -10.38 -37.52
C LEU A 212 -0.13 -9.73 -37.54
N GLN A 213 0.70 -9.97 -36.52
CA GLN A 213 2.08 -9.43 -36.46
C GLN A 213 3.07 -10.22 -37.34
N GLN A 214 2.70 -11.40 -37.84
CA GLN A 214 3.59 -12.21 -38.70
C GLN A 214 3.57 -11.78 -40.18
N ASP A 215 2.58 -10.98 -40.61
CA ASP A 215 2.38 -10.58 -42.01
C ASP A 215 2.54 -9.06 -42.28
N GLY A 216 3.00 -8.28 -41.30
CA GLY A 216 3.17 -6.82 -41.43
C GLY A 216 4.63 -6.37 -41.34
N THR A 217 5.13 -5.74 -42.40
CA THR A 217 6.45 -5.09 -42.50
C THR A 217 6.81 -4.23 -41.28
N GLN A 218 8.05 -4.40 -40.80
CA GLN A 218 8.69 -3.61 -39.74
C GLN A 218 8.67 -2.11 -40.10
N GLU A 219 7.88 -1.31 -39.39
CA GLU A 219 8.09 0.13 -39.30
C GLU A 219 8.74 0.46 -37.96
N GLU A 220 9.96 0.99 -38.01
CA GLU A 220 10.72 1.50 -36.88
C GLU A 220 9.94 2.64 -36.19
N ILE A 221 9.46 2.40 -34.96
CA ILE A 221 8.92 3.46 -34.11
C ILE A 221 10.12 4.26 -33.55
N LYS A 222 10.33 5.45 -34.12
CA LYS A 222 11.30 6.43 -33.62
C LYS A 222 10.88 6.95 -32.25
N TYR A 223 11.70 6.68 -31.24
CA TYR A 223 11.65 7.32 -29.93
C TYR A 223 11.81 8.84 -30.07
N VAL A 224 10.82 9.60 -29.60
CA VAL A 224 10.97 11.03 -29.33
C VAL A 224 11.05 11.18 -27.82
N ASP A 225 12.25 11.48 -27.34
CA ASP A 225 12.52 11.81 -25.95
C ASP A 225 11.88 13.17 -25.62
N GLN A 226 10.88 13.17 -24.74
CA GLN A 226 10.38 14.38 -24.11
C GLN A 226 10.47 14.21 -22.60
N THR A 227 11.67 14.47 -22.06
CA THR A 227 11.87 14.85 -20.67
C THR A 227 10.98 16.04 -20.30
N LYS A 228 9.87 15.76 -19.61
CA LYS A 228 9.21 16.73 -18.73
C LYS A 228 9.44 16.32 -17.30
N LYS A 229 10.33 17.06 -16.63
CA LYS A 229 10.48 17.06 -15.16
C LYS A 229 9.15 17.54 -14.56
N SER A 230 8.32 16.61 -14.10
CA SER A 230 7.25 16.95 -13.17
C SER A 230 7.84 16.99 -11.77
N LYS A 231 7.84 18.18 -11.17
CA LYS A 231 7.94 18.33 -9.72
C LYS A 231 6.60 17.88 -9.15
N THR A 232 6.54 16.72 -8.51
CA THR A 232 5.33 16.27 -7.82
C THR A 232 5.61 16.24 -6.32
N THR A 233 5.11 17.25 -5.63
CA THR A 233 5.06 17.37 -4.17
C THR A 233 3.59 17.44 -3.77
N SER A 234 2.93 16.29 -3.59
CA SER A 234 1.80 16.05 -2.66
C SER A 234 1.13 14.70 -2.98
N CYS A 235 0.56 14.07 -1.95
CA CYS A 235 -0.30 12.90 -2.05
C CYS A 235 -1.53 13.16 -2.95
N ASP A 236 -1.44 12.84 -4.24
CA ASP A 236 -2.50 13.17 -5.18
C ASP A 236 -3.76 12.34 -4.89
N ARG A 237 -4.78 13.05 -4.39
CA ARG A 237 -6.17 12.61 -4.22
C ARG A 237 -6.94 12.54 -5.54
N GLU A 238 -6.23 12.65 -6.66
CA GLU A 238 -6.81 12.76 -7.99
C GLU A 238 -7.15 11.38 -8.57
N MET A 239 -8.15 11.36 -9.43
CA MET A 239 -8.53 10.15 -10.16
C MET A 239 -7.39 9.77 -11.12
N THR A 240 -7.05 8.48 -11.14
CA THR A 240 -6.07 7.91 -12.05
C THR A 240 -6.72 7.38 -13.33
N SER A 241 -5.91 7.00 -14.31
CA SER A 241 -6.34 6.31 -15.53
C SER A 241 -6.75 4.84 -15.29
N PHE A 242 -6.48 4.29 -14.10
CA PHE A 242 -6.81 2.91 -13.74
C PHE A 242 -8.27 2.69 -13.34
N GLU A 243 -9.07 3.75 -13.26
CA GLU A 243 -10.39 3.74 -12.65
C GLU A 243 -11.42 4.55 -13.45
N ILE A 244 -12.69 4.25 -13.19
CA ILE A 244 -13.83 5.01 -13.72
C ILE A 244 -14.57 5.73 -12.60
N ASN A 245 -15.00 6.96 -12.87
CA ASN A 245 -15.83 7.73 -11.93
C ASN A 245 -17.31 7.46 -12.17
N LEU A 246 -17.92 6.69 -11.27
CA LEU A 246 -19.32 6.30 -11.38
C LEU A 246 -20.31 7.43 -11.04
N LYS A 247 -19.84 8.61 -10.60
CA LYS A 247 -20.69 9.80 -10.47
C LYS A 247 -20.97 10.48 -11.82
N GLU A 248 -20.22 10.14 -12.86
CA GLU A 248 -20.43 10.71 -14.20
C GLU A 248 -21.76 10.25 -14.81
N LYS A 249 -22.49 11.18 -15.43
CA LYS A 249 -23.80 10.93 -16.05
C LYS A 249 -23.76 9.86 -17.15
N LYS A 250 -22.61 9.63 -17.79
CA LYS A 250 -22.47 8.61 -18.85
C LYS A 250 -22.79 7.20 -18.36
N TYR A 251 -22.70 6.95 -17.04
CA TYR A 251 -22.99 5.64 -16.45
C TYR A 251 -24.44 5.48 -15.99
N GLN A 252 -25.28 6.52 -16.08
CA GLN A 252 -26.68 6.47 -15.59
C GLN A 252 -27.54 5.39 -16.25
N GLU A 253 -27.22 5.03 -17.50
CA GLU A 253 -27.90 4.02 -18.32
C GLU A 253 -26.94 2.91 -18.77
N ASP A 254 -25.75 2.81 -18.15
CA ASP A 254 -24.82 1.72 -18.43
C ASP A 254 -25.18 0.48 -17.59
N PHE A 255 -25.91 -0.45 -18.20
CA PHE A 255 -26.34 -1.70 -17.56
C PHE A 255 -25.26 -2.80 -17.58
N SER A 256 -24.01 -2.50 -17.94
CA SER A 256 -22.90 -3.43 -17.84
C SER A 256 -22.35 -3.51 -16.40
N PRO A 257 -21.66 -4.60 -16.01
CA PRO A 257 -20.97 -4.67 -14.71
C PRO A 257 -19.80 -3.68 -14.66
N LEU A 258 -19.24 -3.43 -13.47
CA LEU A 258 -18.07 -2.55 -13.33
C LEU A 258 -16.91 -3.01 -14.22
N VAL A 259 -16.58 -4.30 -14.16
CA VAL A 259 -15.61 -4.98 -15.01
C VAL A 259 -16.23 -6.28 -15.54
N ARG A 260 -16.17 -6.50 -16.87
CA ARG A 260 -16.64 -7.74 -17.48
C ARG A 260 -15.74 -8.90 -17.05
N GLY A 261 -16.34 -10.03 -16.66
CA GLY A 261 -15.60 -11.20 -16.19
C GLY A 261 -15.15 -11.15 -14.72
N CYS A 262 -15.35 -10.04 -14.01
CA CYS A 262 -15.03 -9.95 -12.58
C CYS A 262 -15.97 -10.82 -11.73
N SER A 263 -15.40 -11.59 -10.80
CA SER A 263 -16.11 -12.53 -9.93
C SER A 263 -16.62 -11.92 -8.61
N CYS A 264 -16.41 -10.62 -8.38
CA CYS A 264 -16.82 -9.96 -7.14
C CYS A 264 -18.36 -9.91 -7.00
N TYR A 265 -18.85 -9.75 -5.77
CA TYR A 265 -20.29 -9.66 -5.49
C TYR A 265 -20.97 -8.52 -6.28
N CYS A 266 -20.31 -7.37 -6.39
CA CYS A 266 -20.86 -6.23 -7.14
C CYS A 266 -21.05 -6.57 -8.62
N CYS A 267 -20.01 -7.04 -9.31
CA CYS A 267 -20.07 -7.35 -10.75
C CYS A 267 -21.00 -8.53 -11.08
N LYS A 268 -21.22 -9.47 -10.14
CA LYS A 268 -22.15 -10.59 -10.33
C LYS A 268 -23.63 -10.20 -10.25
N ASN A 269 -23.96 -9.15 -9.48
CA ASN A 269 -25.35 -8.86 -9.12
C ASN A 269 -25.82 -7.45 -9.54
N HIS A 270 -24.91 -6.54 -9.86
CA HIS A 270 -25.20 -5.12 -10.04
C HIS A 270 -24.55 -4.55 -11.30
N THR A 271 -25.10 -3.42 -11.75
CA THR A 271 -24.66 -2.69 -12.95
C THR A 271 -24.01 -1.36 -12.58
N ARG A 272 -23.27 -0.76 -13.52
CA ARG A 272 -22.73 0.60 -13.36
C ARG A 272 -23.84 1.62 -13.13
N ALA A 273 -24.96 1.52 -13.84
CA ALA A 273 -26.15 2.34 -13.63
C ALA A 273 -26.71 2.25 -12.19
N TYR A 274 -26.74 1.04 -11.62
CA TYR A 274 -27.19 0.86 -10.23
C TYR A 274 -26.22 1.53 -9.24
N VAL A 275 -24.92 1.35 -9.40
CA VAL A 275 -23.93 2.00 -8.51
C VAL A 275 -23.92 3.51 -8.70
N HIS A 276 -24.06 4.01 -9.93
CA HIS A 276 -24.26 5.43 -10.24
C HIS A 276 -25.47 5.99 -9.49
N HIS A 277 -26.62 5.30 -9.58
CA HIS A 277 -27.83 5.69 -8.86
C HIS A 277 -27.58 5.81 -7.36
N LEU A 278 -26.99 4.77 -6.73
CA LEU A 278 -26.68 4.79 -5.29
C LEU A 278 -25.75 5.97 -4.90
N LEU A 279 -24.75 6.27 -5.72
CA LEU A 279 -23.85 7.42 -5.48
C LEU A 279 -24.59 8.75 -5.59
N VAL A 280 -25.44 8.92 -6.60
CA VAL A 280 -26.19 10.17 -6.82
C VAL A 280 -27.29 10.37 -5.78
N THR A 281 -27.89 9.30 -5.27
CA THR A 281 -28.86 9.36 -4.17
C THR A 281 -28.22 9.40 -2.79
N ASN A 282 -26.89 9.45 -2.69
CA ASN A 282 -26.12 9.46 -1.44
C ASN A 282 -26.39 8.25 -0.52
N GLU A 283 -26.56 7.07 -1.11
CA GLU A 283 -26.73 5.81 -0.38
C GLU A 283 -25.37 5.19 -0.01
N LEU A 284 -25.17 4.91 1.28
CA LEU A 284 -23.91 4.35 1.80
C LEU A 284 -23.56 2.97 1.22
N LEU A 285 -24.56 2.24 0.72
CA LEU A 285 -24.38 0.94 0.06
C LEU A 285 -23.44 1.05 -1.16
N ALA A 286 -23.36 2.22 -1.82
CA ALA A 286 -22.43 2.44 -2.92
C ALA A 286 -20.97 2.18 -2.48
N GLY A 287 -20.56 2.74 -1.34
CA GLY A 287 -19.21 2.58 -0.81
C GLY A 287 -18.90 1.12 -0.49
N VAL A 288 -19.87 0.38 0.08
CA VAL A 288 -19.70 -1.05 0.38
C VAL A 288 -19.46 -1.87 -0.89
N LEU A 289 -20.29 -1.68 -1.92
CA LEU A 289 -20.17 -2.41 -3.19
C LEU A 289 -18.86 -2.08 -3.92
N LEU A 290 -18.46 -0.81 -3.91
CA LEU A 290 -17.19 -0.38 -4.49
C LEU A 290 -16.00 -0.93 -3.74
N MET A 291 -16.04 -0.95 -2.41
CA MET A 291 -14.97 -1.53 -1.58
C MET A 291 -14.78 -3.01 -1.90
N MET A 292 -15.88 -3.77 -1.98
CA MET A 292 -15.84 -5.19 -2.36
C MET A 292 -15.22 -5.40 -3.75
N HIS A 293 -15.61 -4.57 -4.73
CA HIS A 293 -15.07 -4.66 -6.09
C HIS A 293 -13.59 -4.27 -6.16
N ASN A 294 -13.23 -3.11 -5.60
CA ASN A 294 -11.89 -2.56 -5.71
C ASN A 294 -10.85 -3.45 -5.00
N PHE A 295 -11.18 -4.02 -3.83
CA PHE A 295 -10.30 -4.99 -3.18
C PHE A 295 -10.17 -6.29 -3.97
N GLU A 296 -11.26 -6.87 -4.47
CA GLU A 296 -11.20 -8.09 -5.30
C GLU A 296 -10.35 -7.85 -6.56
N HIS A 297 -10.54 -6.71 -7.24
CA HIS A 297 -9.78 -6.34 -8.45
C HIS A 297 -8.29 -6.18 -8.14
N TYR A 298 -7.96 -5.48 -7.05
CA TYR A 298 -6.58 -5.26 -6.64
C TYR A 298 -5.88 -6.55 -6.18
N PHE A 299 -6.58 -7.45 -5.49
CA PHE A 299 -6.05 -8.77 -5.15
C PHE A 299 -5.90 -9.68 -6.37
N GLY A 300 -6.81 -9.57 -7.35
CA GLY A 300 -6.69 -10.21 -8.66
C GLY A 300 -5.44 -9.75 -9.41
N PHE A 301 -5.12 -8.45 -9.37
CA PHE A 301 -3.88 -7.90 -9.90
C PHE A 301 -2.64 -8.55 -9.24
N PHE A 302 -2.56 -8.61 -7.91
CA PHE A 302 -1.45 -9.28 -7.22
C PHE A 302 -1.37 -10.80 -7.52
N HIS A 303 -2.49 -11.46 -7.77
CA HIS A 303 -2.50 -12.84 -8.25
C HIS A 303 -1.89 -12.92 -9.66
N SER A 304 -2.29 -12.03 -10.58
CA SER A 304 -1.72 -11.93 -11.93
C SER A 304 -0.21 -11.69 -11.91
N ILE A 305 0.29 -10.83 -11.02
CA ILE A 305 1.74 -10.62 -10.84
C ILE A 305 2.46 -11.92 -10.48
N ARG A 306 1.94 -12.70 -9.53
CA ARG A 306 2.57 -13.97 -9.12
C ARG A 306 2.59 -14.98 -10.26
N GLU A 307 1.53 -15.06 -11.06
CA GLU A 307 1.51 -15.92 -12.26
C GLU A 307 2.45 -15.40 -13.35
N ALA A 308 2.57 -14.09 -13.53
CA ALA A 308 3.50 -13.48 -14.48
C ALA A 308 4.97 -13.74 -14.09
N LEU A 309 5.31 -13.66 -12.79
CA LEU A 309 6.62 -14.06 -12.28
C LEU A 309 6.91 -15.54 -12.51
N LYS A 310 5.92 -16.41 -12.26
CA LYS A 310 6.05 -17.86 -12.46
C LYS A 310 6.21 -18.25 -13.93
N SER A 311 5.61 -17.49 -14.84
CA SER A 311 5.65 -17.73 -16.29
C SER A 311 6.70 -16.90 -17.05
N ASP A 312 7.53 -16.14 -16.33
CA ASP A 312 8.55 -15.24 -16.88
C ASP A 312 7.99 -14.18 -17.86
N ARG A 313 6.83 -13.62 -17.52
CA ARG A 313 6.06 -12.66 -18.33
C ARG A 313 5.77 -11.34 -17.60
N LEU A 314 6.49 -11.06 -16.52
CA LEU A 314 6.32 -9.82 -15.76
C LEU A 314 6.46 -8.57 -16.65
N ALA A 315 7.40 -8.57 -17.60
CA ALA A 315 7.62 -7.47 -18.53
C ALA A 315 6.37 -7.13 -19.38
N GLN A 316 5.60 -8.15 -19.79
CA GLN A 316 4.37 -7.98 -20.56
C GLN A 316 3.28 -7.35 -19.71
N LEU A 317 3.09 -7.85 -18.48
CA LEU A 317 2.17 -7.27 -17.52
C LEU A 317 2.55 -5.81 -17.21
N LYS A 318 3.84 -5.53 -17.02
CA LYS A 318 4.34 -4.19 -16.74
C LYS A 318 4.06 -3.21 -17.88
N GLU A 319 4.31 -3.62 -19.12
CA GLU A 319 4.00 -2.79 -20.28
C GLU A 319 2.50 -2.53 -20.42
N LEU A 320 1.66 -3.54 -20.20
CA LEU A 320 0.20 -3.40 -20.20
C LEU A 320 -0.28 -2.39 -19.15
N ILE A 321 0.24 -2.46 -17.92
CA ILE A 321 -0.12 -1.50 -16.87
C ILE A 321 0.38 -0.10 -17.22
N ARG A 322 1.60 0.02 -17.76
CA ARG A 322 2.18 1.32 -18.16
C ARG A 322 1.38 2.00 -19.27
N GLN A 323 0.88 1.24 -20.26
CA GLN A 323 0.03 1.75 -21.33
C GLN A 323 -1.32 2.26 -20.84
N GLN A 324 -1.80 1.75 -19.70
CA GLN A 324 -3.03 2.21 -19.07
C GLN A 324 -2.80 3.35 -18.08
N ALA A 325 -1.55 3.63 -17.70
CA ALA A 325 -1.19 4.70 -16.77
C ALA A 325 -1.17 6.09 -17.44
N SER A 326 -1.05 6.15 -18.77
CA SER A 326 -0.86 7.37 -19.57
C SER A 326 -2.10 8.21 -19.80
#